data_AF-T1AP03-F1
#
_entry.id   AF-T1AP03-F1
#
_cell.length_a   1.000
_cell.length_b   1.000
_cell.length_c   1.000
_cell.angle_alpha   90.00
_cell.angle_beta   90.00
_cell.angle_gamma   90.00
#
_symmetry.space_group_name_H-M   'P 1'
#
loop_
_entity.id
_entity.type
_entity.pdbx_description
1 polymer ?
#
loop_
_entity_poly.entity_id
_entity_poly.type
_entity_poly.pdbx_seq_one_letter_code
_entity_poly.pdbx_strand_id
1 'polypeptide(L)'
;MFLKPGDLVRPVVKSQGLKRGEKVEVIRGPLRIVSVGREALVDLLIDETYGRRECALEGFGDDPVLCRPQDFIEFFCRTHACGPGDLVTRIEFEYTDRGSG
;
A
#
# COMPACT_ATOMS: atom_id res chain seq x y z
N MET A 1 3.37 16.38 1.80
CA MET A 1 3.73 14.98 1.49
C MET A 1 5.01 15.00 0.65
N PHE A 2 5.98 14.12 0.92
CA PHE A 2 7.31 14.16 0.26
C PHE A 2 7.40 13.28 -1.00
N LEU A 3 6.63 12.18 -1.05
CA LEU A 3 6.58 11.27 -2.19
C LEU A 3 5.77 11.88 -3.33
N LYS A 4 6.22 11.73 -4.58
CA LYS A 4 5.50 12.22 -5.77
C LYS A 4 5.59 11.22 -6.94
N PRO A 5 4.66 11.30 -7.91
CA PRO A 5 4.76 10.53 -9.15
C PRO A 5 6.13 10.68 -9.82
N GLY A 6 6.67 9.58 -10.31
CA GLY A 6 8.00 9.48 -10.92
C GLY A 6 9.14 9.19 -9.94
N ASP A 7 8.92 9.29 -8.62
CA ASP A 7 9.94 8.90 -7.65
C ASP A 7 10.27 7.40 -7.77
N LEU A 8 11.57 7.07 -7.64
CA LEU A 8 12.04 5.70 -7.55
C LEU A 8 12.30 5.36 -6.09
N VAL A 9 11.53 4.41 -5.55
CA VAL A 9 11.67 3.94 -4.16
C VAL A 9 12.25 2.54 -4.14
N ARG A 10 13.16 2.27 -3.21
CA ARG A 10 13.78 0.95 -3.08
C ARG A 10 13.00 0.10 -2.06
N PRO A 11 12.43 -1.04 -2.47
CA PRO A 11 11.75 -1.94 -1.54
C PRO A 11 12.78 -2.71 -0.72
N VAL A 12 12.59 -2.72 0.60
CA VAL A 12 13.51 -3.30 1.57
C VAL A 12 12.73 -4.04 2.64
N VAL A 13 13.34 -5.04 3.28
CA VAL A 13 12.68 -5.84 4.33
C VAL A 13 12.28 -4.98 5.52
N LYS A 14 13.15 -4.03 5.90
CA LYS A 14 12.91 -3.13 7.02
C LYS A 14 13.65 -1.81 6.82
N SER A 15 12.90 -0.70 6.85
CA SER A 15 13.47 0.66 6.75
C SER A 15 13.59 1.36 8.10
N GLN A 16 12.70 1.04 9.06
CA GLN A 16 12.60 1.72 10.35
C GLN A 16 13.13 0.84 11.48
N GLY A 17 13.89 1.41 12.42
CA GLY A 17 14.39 0.66 13.59
C GLY A 17 15.53 -0.31 13.28
N LEU A 18 16.35 -0.01 12.27
CA LEU A 18 17.62 -0.69 12.01
C LEU A 18 18.61 -0.35 13.14
N LYS A 19 19.26 -1.37 13.70
CA LYS A 19 20.30 -1.18 14.71
C LYS A 19 21.58 -0.66 14.07
N ARG A 20 22.41 0.00 14.86
CA ARG A 20 23.72 0.47 14.42
C ARG A 20 24.54 -0.71 13.87
N GLY A 21 24.88 -0.65 12.59
CA GLY A 21 25.65 -1.69 11.89
C GLY A 21 24.81 -2.70 11.11
N GLU A 22 23.49 -2.73 11.30
CA GLU A 22 22.60 -3.51 10.43
C GLU A 22 22.54 -2.88 9.03
N LYS A 23 22.58 -3.74 8.01
CA LYS A 23 22.46 -3.31 6.62
C LYS A 23 21.02 -3.46 6.17
N VAL A 24 20.60 -2.53 5.31
CA VAL A 24 19.34 -2.61 4.60
C VAL A 24 19.36 -3.82 3.67
N GLU A 25 18.42 -4.74 3.86
CA GLU A 25 18.19 -5.86 2.95
C GLU A 25 17.22 -5.46 1.85
N VAL A 26 17.71 -5.48 0.61
CA VAL A 26 16.95 -5.06 -0.58
C VAL A 26 16.19 -6.26 -1.15
N ILE A 27 14.89 -6.09 -1.35
CA ILE A 27 14.02 -7.18 -1.83
C ILE A 27 14.09 -7.31 -3.35
N ARG A 28 14.19 -6.19 -4.08
CA ARG A 28 14.21 -6.15 -5.55
C ARG A 28 14.71 -4.81 -6.11
N GLY A 29 14.66 -4.65 -7.43
CA GLY A 29 14.84 -3.37 -8.10
C GLY A 29 13.82 -2.31 -7.66
N PRO A 30 14.03 -1.03 -8.02
CA PRO A 30 13.18 0.05 -7.57
C PRO A 30 11.72 -0.11 -8.02
N LEU A 31 10.82 0.50 -7.27
CA LEU A 31 9.44 0.73 -7.67
C LEU A 31 9.33 2.17 -8.15
N ARG A 32 8.56 2.38 -9.22
CA ARG A 32 8.23 3.73 -9.69
C ARG A 32 6.87 4.12 -9.14
N ILE A 33 6.80 5.25 -8.46
CA ILE A 33 5.53 5.80 -8.01
C ILE A 33 4.76 6.34 -9.21
N VAL A 34 3.52 5.86 -9.38
CA VAL A 34 2.63 6.21 -10.50
C VAL A 34 1.71 7.34 -10.11
N SER A 35 1.04 7.22 -8.96
CA SER A 35 0.12 8.22 -8.44
C SER A 35 0.21 8.29 -6.91
N VAL A 36 -0.04 9.47 -6.35
CA VAL A 36 -0.19 9.62 -4.90
C VAL A 36 -1.32 10.57 -4.58
N GLY A 37 -2.25 10.13 -3.73
CA GLY A 37 -3.47 10.85 -3.39
C GLY A 37 -3.81 10.76 -1.90
N ARG A 38 -4.79 11.56 -1.49
CA ARG A 38 -5.38 11.51 -0.15
C ARG A 38 -6.86 11.17 -0.33
N GLU A 39 -7.30 10.10 0.31
CA GLU A 39 -8.66 9.57 0.19
C GLU A 39 -9.14 9.17 1.60
N ALA A 40 -10.43 9.30 1.88
CA ALA A 40 -10.96 8.78 3.13
C ALA A 40 -11.05 7.27 3.03
N LEU A 41 -10.66 6.54 4.07
CA LEU A 41 -10.64 5.08 4.02
C LEU A 41 -12.04 4.48 3.74
N VAL A 42 -13.09 5.15 4.20
CA VAL A 42 -14.50 4.81 3.94
C VAL A 42 -14.92 4.98 2.47
N ASP A 43 -14.17 5.72 1.65
CA ASP A 43 -14.50 5.92 0.23
C ASP A 43 -14.42 4.60 -0.57
N LEU A 44 -13.67 3.60 -0.06
CA LEU A 44 -13.64 2.25 -0.60
C LEU A 44 -15.03 1.56 -0.60
N LEU A 45 -15.99 2.07 0.18
CA LEU A 45 -17.36 1.54 0.24
C LEU A 45 -18.32 2.21 -0.76
N ILE A 46 -17.90 3.30 -1.42
CA ILE A 46 -18.77 4.04 -2.35
C ILE A 46 -18.97 3.25 -3.65
N ASP A 47 -17.89 2.67 -4.17
CA ASP A 47 -17.90 1.78 -5.34
C ASP A 47 -17.29 0.45 -4.94
N GLU A 48 -18.13 -0.59 -4.86
CA GLU A 48 -17.70 -1.93 -4.47
C GLU A 48 -16.64 -2.52 -5.42
N THR A 49 -16.70 -2.20 -6.71
CA THR A 49 -15.72 -2.68 -7.70
C THR A 49 -14.37 -2.04 -7.45
N TYR A 50 -14.36 -0.73 -7.21
CA TYR A 50 -13.15 0.00 -6.82
C TYR A 50 -12.57 -0.55 -5.52
N GLY A 51 -13.38 -0.65 -4.46
CA GLY A 51 -12.93 -1.13 -3.16
C GLY A 51 -12.30 -2.52 -3.22
N ARG A 52 -12.93 -3.46 -3.93
CA ARG A 52 -12.40 -4.83 -4.10
C ARG A 52 -11.08 -4.82 -4.88
N ARG A 53 -10.96 -3.97 -5.90
CA ARG A 53 -9.71 -3.81 -6.65
C ARG A 53 -8.58 -3.31 -5.76
N GLU A 54 -8.83 -2.31 -4.92
CA GLU A 54 -7.80 -1.79 -4.00
C GLU A 54 -7.40 -2.84 -2.96
N CYS A 55 -8.36 -3.62 -2.41
CA CYS A 55 -8.04 -4.77 -1.55
C CYS A 55 -7.13 -5.79 -2.25
N ALA A 56 -7.37 -6.06 -3.54
CA ALA A 56 -6.53 -6.95 -4.34
C ALA A 56 -5.13 -6.38 -4.59
N LEU A 57 -5.00 -5.08 -4.85
CA LEU A 57 -3.72 -4.40 -5.04
C LEU A 57 -2.89 -4.36 -3.74
N GLU A 58 -3.54 -4.31 -2.58
CA GLU A 58 -2.91 -4.47 -1.26
C GLU A 58 -2.53 -5.92 -0.94
N GLY A 59 -2.85 -6.87 -1.84
CA GLY A 59 -2.48 -8.28 -1.73
C GLY A 59 -3.53 -9.18 -1.08
N PHE A 60 -4.76 -8.69 -0.85
CA PHE A 60 -5.85 -9.43 -0.21
C PHE A 60 -6.90 -9.97 -1.20
N GLY A 61 -6.59 -10.03 -2.50
CA GLY A 61 -7.56 -10.41 -3.53
C GLY A 61 -8.12 -11.83 -3.36
N ASP A 62 -7.27 -12.77 -2.93
CA ASP A 62 -7.63 -14.17 -2.68
C ASP A 62 -7.89 -14.45 -1.19
N ASP A 63 -7.83 -13.43 -0.32
CA ASP A 63 -8.08 -13.59 1.10
C ASP A 63 -9.59 -13.82 1.35
N PRO A 64 -10.00 -14.84 2.13
CA PRO A 64 -11.42 -15.15 2.34
C PRO A 64 -12.21 -14.05 3.06
N VAL A 65 -11.53 -13.13 3.75
CA VAL A 65 -12.14 -12.07 4.56
C VAL A 65 -11.72 -10.70 4.04
N LEU A 66 -10.42 -10.44 3.92
CA LEU A 66 -9.87 -9.12 3.60
C LEU A 66 -10.01 -8.76 2.10
N CYS A 67 -10.53 -9.65 1.25
CA CYS A 67 -10.97 -9.30 -0.10
C CYS A 67 -12.22 -8.39 -0.13
N ARG A 68 -12.86 -8.19 1.02
CA ARG A 68 -14.06 -7.38 1.18
C ARG A 68 -13.71 -5.99 1.75
N PRO A 69 -14.14 -4.89 1.11
CA PRO A 69 -13.78 -3.54 1.54
C PRO A 69 -14.10 -3.24 3.01
N GLN A 70 -15.28 -3.62 3.51
CA GLN A 70 -15.64 -3.35 4.90
C GLN A 70 -14.71 -4.06 5.91
N ASP A 71 -14.34 -5.30 5.62
CA ASP A 71 -13.48 -6.11 6.48
C ASP A 71 -12.02 -5.61 6.42
N PHE A 72 -11.57 -5.17 5.23
CA PHE A 72 -10.29 -4.50 5.05
C PHE A 72 -10.20 -3.19 5.85
N ILE A 73 -11.22 -2.34 5.81
CA ILE A 73 -11.26 -1.08 6.56
C ILE A 73 -11.16 -1.33 8.07
N GLU A 74 -11.92 -2.28 8.60
CA GLU A 74 -11.86 -2.62 10.03
C GLU A 74 -10.47 -3.11 10.42
N PHE A 75 -9.89 -4.01 9.63
CA PHE A 75 -8.52 -4.49 9.83
C PHE A 75 -7.50 -3.35 9.79
N PHE A 76 -7.61 -2.44 8.81
CA PHE A 76 -6.70 -1.33 8.63
C PHE A 76 -6.77 -0.38 9.84
N CYS A 77 -7.96 0.05 10.25
CA CYS A 77 -8.18 0.88 11.45
C CYS A 77 -7.71 0.22 12.76
N ARG A 78 -7.75 -1.12 12.85
CA ARG A 78 -7.26 -1.83 14.04
C ARG A 78 -5.74 -1.85 14.11
N THR A 79 -5.08 -1.93 12.97
CA THR A 79 -3.61 -2.11 12.87
C THR A 79 -2.86 -0.79 12.67
N HIS A 80 -3.55 0.23 12.17
CA HIS A 80 -3.05 1.58 11.95
C HIS A 80 -3.88 2.52 12.79
N ALA A 81 -3.24 3.45 13.52
CA ALA A 81 -3.91 4.39 14.41
C ALA A 81 -4.72 5.46 13.64
N CYS A 82 -5.79 5.05 12.95
CA CYS A 82 -6.69 5.86 12.15
C CYS A 82 -8.13 5.33 12.19
N GLY A 83 -9.11 6.20 11.94
CA GLY A 83 -10.51 5.87 11.77
C GLY A 83 -10.94 5.76 10.30
N PRO A 84 -12.15 5.25 10.02
CA PRO A 84 -12.64 5.04 8.66
C PRO A 84 -12.83 6.36 7.88
N GLY A 85 -13.15 7.46 8.57
CA GLY A 85 -13.29 8.78 7.94
C GLY A 85 -11.96 9.53 7.77
N ASP A 86 -10.85 8.99 8.28
CA ASP A 86 -9.57 9.68 8.18
C ASP A 86 -9.02 9.60 6.76
N LEU A 87 -8.43 10.71 6.32
CA LEU A 87 -7.67 10.72 5.09
C LEU A 87 -6.42 9.85 5.25
N VAL A 88 -6.26 8.86 4.39
CA VAL A 88 -5.05 8.04 4.24
C VAL A 88 -4.35 8.40 2.94
N THR A 89 -3.08 8.01 2.80
CA THR A 89 -2.32 8.26 1.57
C THR A 89 -2.40 7.03 0.68
N ARG A 90 -3.11 7.14 -0.45
CA ARG A 90 -3.09 6.12 -1.50
C ARG A 90 -1.83 6.29 -2.33
N ILE A 91 -0.99 5.27 -2.40
CA ILE A 91 0.25 5.26 -3.19
C ILE A 91 0.15 4.16 -4.22
N GLU A 92 0.10 4.52 -5.49
CA GLU A 92 0.16 3.57 -6.60
C GLU A 92 1.59 3.49 -7.13
N PHE A 93 2.06 2.29 -7.43
CA PHE A 93 3.40 2.07 -7.95
C PHE A 93 3.42 0.96 -9.01
N GLU A 94 4.46 0.95 -9.82
CA GLU A 94 4.76 -0.12 -10.77
C GLU A 94 6.20 -0.64 -10.58
N TYR A 95 6.42 -1.90 -10.96
CA TYR A 95 7.76 -2.49 -10.97
C TYR A 95 8.57 -1.92 -12.13
N THR A 96 9.80 -1.45 -11.87
CA THR A 96 10.67 -0.95 -12.96
C THR A 96 11.25 -2.07 -13.80
N ASP A 97 11.42 -3.23 -13.19
CA ASP A 97 12.02 -4.39 -13.82
C ASP A 97 10.86 -5.24 -14.35
N ARG A 98 10.68 -5.25 -15.67
CA ARG A 98 9.82 -6.25 -16.32
C ARG A 98 10.38 -7.60 -15.90
N GLY A 99 9.62 -8.39 -15.15
CA GLY A 99 10.05 -9.70 -14.72
C GLY A 99 10.47 -10.51 -15.94
N SER A 100 11.77 -10.80 -16.07
CA SER A 100 12.22 -12.01 -16.72
C SER A 100 11.92 -13.15 -15.74
N GLY A 101 10.71 -13.66 -15.86
CA GLY A 101 10.23 -14.93 -15.32
C GLY A 101 9.57 -15.69 -16.45
#